data_AF-A0A9E2VP42-F1
#
_entry.id   AF-A0A9E2VP42-F1
#
_cell.length_a   1.000
_cell.length_b   1.000
_cell.length_c   1.000
_cell.angle_alpha   90.00
_cell.angle_beta   90.00
_cell.angle_gamma   90.00
#
_symmetry.space_group_name_H-M   'P 1'
#
loop_
_entity.id
_entity.type
_entity.pdbx_description
1 polymer ?
#
loop_
_entity_poly.entity_id
_entity_poly.type
_entity_poly.pdbx_seq_one_letter_code
_entity_poly.pdbx_strand_id
1 'polypeptide(L)'
;IRPVREKLKAIHAVALVENSLIKGAAVVAELQRHGRIGVPLVLVYPADPATDPIVLPDGFLTPNIVLEALDKAAQAFIPPVSDRGRKQS
;
A
#
# COMPACT_ATOMS: atom_id res chain seq x y z
N ILE A 1 -3.44 -6.45 14.15
CA ILE A 1 -2.25 -7.28 14.48
C ILE A 1 -1.02 -6.40 14.70
N ARG A 2 -0.15 -6.73 15.67
CA ARG A 2 1.00 -5.89 16.05
C ARG A 2 2.05 -5.72 14.94
N PRO A 3 2.53 -6.79 14.26
CA PRO A 3 3.65 -6.66 13.31
C PRO A 3 3.35 -5.73 12.13
N VAL A 4 2.14 -5.80 11.56
CA VAL A 4 1.75 -4.90 10.45
C VAL A 4 1.71 -3.43 10.90
N ARG A 5 1.23 -3.15 12.12
CA ARG A 5 1.21 -1.78 12.64
C ARG A 5 2.63 -1.24 12.87
N GLU A 6 3.54 -2.08 13.33
CA GLU A 6 4.96 -1.74 13.47
C GLU A 6 5.60 -1.47 12.11
N LYS A 7 5.33 -2.32 11.11
CA LYS A 7 5.82 -2.13 9.74
C LYS A 7 5.32 -0.82 9.12
N LEU A 8 4.02 -0.53 9.21
CA LEU A 8 3.43 0.71 8.71
C LEU A 8 4.13 1.94 9.30
N LYS A 9 4.38 1.94 10.62
CA LYS A 9 5.14 3.02 11.28
C LYS A 9 6.57 3.12 10.75
N ALA A 10 7.26 1.99 10.63
CA ALA A 10 8.66 1.94 10.21
C ALA A 10 8.88 2.48 8.79
N ILE A 11 7.91 2.31 7.90
CA ILE A 11 7.98 2.79 6.51
C ILE A 11 7.22 4.11 6.29
N HIS A 12 6.75 4.76 7.35
CA HIS A 12 5.92 5.96 7.30
C HIS A 12 4.66 5.83 6.42
N ALA A 13 4.09 4.63 6.34
CA ALA A 13 2.85 4.37 5.63
C ALA A 13 1.63 4.62 6.51
N VAL A 14 0.54 5.03 5.87
CA VAL A 14 -0.78 5.20 6.48
C VAL A 14 -1.72 4.10 6.01
N ALA A 15 -2.64 3.67 6.88
CA ALA A 15 -3.71 2.75 6.51
C ALA A 15 -5.01 3.55 6.34
N LEU A 16 -5.66 3.37 5.19
CA LEU A 16 -6.99 3.94 4.91
C LEU A 16 -8.00 2.81 4.87
N VAL A 17 -9.20 3.04 5.40
CA VAL A 17 -10.27 2.06 5.46
C VAL A 17 -11.55 2.69 4.94
N GLU A 18 -12.14 2.04 3.94
CA GLU A 18 -13.50 2.27 3.48
C GLU A 18 -14.35 1.10 4.02
N ASN A 19 -15.42 1.40 4.74
CA ASN A 19 -16.28 0.39 5.39
C ASN A 19 -17.76 0.79 5.33
N SER A 20 -18.21 1.27 4.17
CA SER A 20 -19.61 1.65 3.99
C SER A 20 -20.48 0.43 3.74
N LEU A 21 -21.67 0.43 4.36
CA LEU A 21 -22.69 -0.61 4.17
C LEU A 21 -23.33 -0.55 2.77
N ILE A 22 -23.32 0.64 2.14
CA ILE A 22 -23.87 0.88 0.80
C ILE A 22 -22.71 1.13 -0.15
N LYS A 23 -22.61 0.33 -1.21
CA LYS A 23 -21.63 0.54 -2.28
C LYS A 23 -22.11 1.66 -3.19
N GLY A 24 -21.70 2.90 -2.90
CA GLY A 24 -21.87 4.01 -3.82
C GLY A 24 -21.14 3.77 -5.15
N ALA A 25 -21.51 4.51 -6.20
CA ALA A 25 -20.95 4.34 -7.54
C ALA A 25 -19.41 4.38 -7.58
N ALA A 26 -18.78 5.23 -6.76
CA ALA A 26 -17.33 5.33 -6.66
C ALA A 26 -16.66 4.04 -6.16
N VAL A 27 -17.25 3.35 -5.17
CA VAL A 27 -16.73 2.07 -4.66
C VAL A 27 -16.86 0.98 -5.71
N VAL A 28 -17.99 0.94 -6.43
CA VAL A 28 -18.19 -0.03 -7.53
C VAL A 28 -17.19 0.20 -8.66
N ALA A 29 -16.95 1.45 -9.05
CA ALA A 29 -15.96 1.79 -10.08
C ALA A 29 -14.55 1.36 -9.66
N GLU A 30 -14.17 1.58 -8.40
CA GLU A 30 -12.86 1.17 -7.88
C GLU A 30 -12.71 -0.37 -7.84
N LEU A 31 -13.75 -1.10 -7.43
CA LEU A 31 -13.76 -2.57 -7.49
C LEU A 31 -13.54 -3.08 -8.92
N GLN A 32 -14.27 -2.51 -9.89
CA GLN A 32 -14.14 -2.88 -11.30
C GLN A 32 -12.75 -2.55 -11.86
N ARG A 33 -12.18 -1.39 -11.49
CA ARG A 33 -10.84 -0.97 -11.90
C ARG A 33 -9.76 -2.00 -11.55
N HIS A 34 -9.92 -2.67 -10.41
CA HIS A 34 -9.00 -3.72 -9.93
C HIS A 34 -9.49 -5.15 -10.22
N GLY A 35 -10.46 -5.32 -11.11
CA GLY A 35 -10.96 -6.63 -11.51
C GLY A 35 -11.69 -7.40 -10.40
N ARG A 36 -12.21 -6.70 -9.37
CA ARG A 36 -12.94 -7.30 -8.26
C ARG A 36 -14.44 -7.22 -8.46
N ILE A 37 -15.12 -8.34 -8.20
CA ILE A 37 -16.59 -8.45 -8.21
C ILE A 37 -17.18 -7.90 -6.90
N GLY A 38 -16.39 -7.85 -5.82
CA GLY A 38 -16.86 -7.44 -4.51
C GLY A 38 -15.72 -7.16 -3.53
N VAL A 39 -16.11 -6.93 -2.28
CA VAL A 39 -15.18 -6.76 -1.16
C VAL A 39 -14.77 -8.14 -0.60
N PRO A 40 -13.58 -8.28 0.01
CA PRO A 40 -12.60 -7.23 0.26
C PRO A 40 -11.79 -6.86 -1.00
N LEU A 41 -11.51 -5.57 -1.17
CA LEU A 41 -10.43 -5.08 -2.02
C LEU A 41 -9.38 -4.47 -1.12
N VAL A 42 -8.21 -5.11 -1.05
CA VAL A 42 -7.08 -4.62 -0.25
C VAL A 42 -5.94 -4.29 -1.20
N LEU A 43 -5.49 -3.04 -1.15
CA LEU A 43 -4.44 -2.49 -1.99
C LEU A 43 -3.28 -2.03 -1.13
N VAL A 44 -2.06 -2.21 -1.64
CA VAL A 44 -0.86 -1.55 -1.09
C VAL A 44 -0.28 -0.67 -2.18
N TYR A 45 -0.31 0.64 -1.94
CA TYR A 45 0.27 1.64 -2.83
C TYR A 45 1.78 1.78 -2.56
N PRO A 46 2.64 1.68 -3.58
CA PRO A 46 4.05 2.03 -3.49
C PRO A 46 4.25 3.51 -3.13
N ALA A 47 5.43 3.84 -2.60
CA ALA A 47 5.78 5.23 -2.31
C ALA A 47 5.96 6.09 -3.58
N ASP A 48 6.29 5.48 -4.72
CA ASP A 48 6.24 6.14 -6.03
C ASP A 48 4.80 6.08 -6.59
N PRO A 49 4.12 7.24 -6.76
CA PRO A 49 2.75 7.28 -7.25
C PRO A 49 2.60 6.89 -8.73
N ALA A 50 3.69 6.80 -9.50
CA ALA A 50 3.65 6.33 -10.87
C ALA A 50 3.60 4.79 -10.98
N THR A 51 3.84 4.07 -9.87
CA THR A 51 3.80 2.62 -9.83
C THR A 51 2.40 2.11 -9.47
N ASP A 52 1.92 1.09 -10.18
CA ASP A 52 0.63 0.46 -9.92
C ASP A 52 0.55 -0.13 -8.49
N PRO A 53 -0.64 -0.10 -7.86
CA PRO A 53 -0.84 -0.70 -6.54
C PRO A 53 -0.74 -2.23 -6.58
N ILE A 54 -0.25 -2.79 -5.48
CA ILE A 54 -0.24 -4.23 -5.26
C ILE A 54 -1.64 -4.64 -4.78
N VAL A 55 -2.37 -5.40 -5.60
CA VAL A 55 -3.66 -5.99 -5.23
C VAL A 55 -3.43 -7.25 -4.40
N LEU A 56 -3.94 -7.29 -3.17
CA LEU A 56 -3.81 -8.47 -2.32
C LEU A 56 -4.92 -9.50 -2.60
N PRO A 57 -4.73 -10.77 -2.19
CA PRO A 57 -5.75 -11.81 -2.32
C PRO A 57 -7.06 -11.43 -1.63
N ASP A 58 -8.19 -11.77 -2.25
CA ASP A 58 -9.57 -11.54 -1.75
C ASP A 58 -10.08 -12.67 -0.84
N GLY A 59 -9.29 -13.74 -0.67
CA GLY A 59 -9.54 -14.85 0.25
C GLY A 59 -8.71 -14.77 1.53
N PHE A 60 -7.77 -15.71 1.70
CA PHE A 60 -7.00 -15.85 2.94
C PHE A 60 -5.89 -14.79 3.04
N LEU A 61 -6.22 -13.68 3.70
CA LEU A 61 -5.26 -12.61 3.99
C LEU A 61 -4.54 -12.88 5.31
N THR A 62 -3.24 -13.19 5.24
CA THR A 62 -2.41 -13.41 6.43
C THR A 62 -1.57 -12.18 6.76
N PRO A 63 -1.12 -12.03 8.03
CA PRO A 63 -0.11 -11.04 8.39
C PRO A 63 1.11 -11.03 7.46
N ASN A 64 1.60 -12.21 7.07
CA ASN A 64 2.82 -12.34 6.28
C ASN A 64 2.63 -11.80 4.85
N ILE A 65 1.49 -12.08 4.22
CA ILE A 65 1.14 -11.54 2.89
C ILE A 65 1.16 -10.00 2.91
N VAL A 66 0.60 -9.40 3.98
CA VAL A 66 0.59 -7.95 4.13
C VAL A 66 2.00 -7.40 4.33
N LEU A 67 2.83 -8.05 5.17
CA LEU A 67 4.20 -7.62 5.44
C LEU A 67 5.06 -7.65 4.16
N GLU A 68 4.99 -8.73 3.38
CA GLU A 68 5.73 -8.86 2.12
C GLU A 68 5.32 -7.80 1.09
N ALA A 69 4.03 -7.47 1.01
CA ALA A 69 3.56 -6.41 0.13
C ALA A 69 4.07 -5.03 0.57
N LEU A 70 4.09 -4.75 1.88
CA LEU A 70 4.63 -3.51 2.44
C LEU A 70 6.15 -3.41 2.21
N ASP A 71 6.89 -4.52 2.27
CA ASP A 71 8.31 -4.57 1.91
C ASP A 71 8.54 -4.18 0.45
N LYS A 72 7.79 -4.78 -0.48
CA LYS A 72 7.88 -4.46 -1.91
C LYS A 72 7.54 -3.00 -2.20
N ALA A 73 6.47 -2.50 -1.60
CA ALA A 73 6.00 -1.12 -1.78
C ALA A 73 7.01 -0.07 -1.27
N ALA A 74 7.77 -0.40 -0.21
CA ALA A 74 8.80 0.47 0.34
C ALA A 74 10.11 0.46 -0.46
N GLN A 75 10.45 -0.64 -1.13
CA GLN A 75 11.68 -0.77 -1.94
C GLN A 75 11.65 0.03 -3.23
N ALA A 76 10.45 0.26 -3.80
CA ALA A 76 10.27 0.99 -5.06
C ALA A 76 10.69 2.48 -4.97
N PHE A 77 10.91 3.01 -3.77
CA PHE A 77 11.37 4.37 -3.55
C PHE A 77 12.78 4.38 -2.96
N ILE A 78 13.77 4.54 -3.84
CA ILE A 78 15.10 5.02 -3.44
C ILE A 78 15.03 6.56 -3.56
N PRO A 79 14.90 7.32 -2.47
CA PRO A 79 15.00 8.77 -2.57
C PRO A 79 16.39 9.09 -3.16
N PRO A 80 16.50 10.06 -4.09
CA PRO A 80 17.81 10.51 -4.55
C PRO A 80 18.63 10.90 -3.31
N VAL A 81 19.85 10.39 -3.21
CA VAL A 81 20.80 10.75 -2.17
C VAL A 81 20.85 12.28 -2.15
N SER A 82 20.33 12.87 -1.09
CA SER A 82 20.45 14.31 -0.88
C SER A 82 21.93 14.57 -0.66
N ASP A 83 22.61 15.11 -1.68
CA ASP A 83 24.02 15.49 -1.65
C ASP A 83 24.18 16.66 -0.67
N ARG A 84 24.09 16.36 0.62
CA ARG A 84 24.39 17.31 1.69
C ARG A 84 25.91 17.37 1.85
N GLY A 85 26.50 18.20 0.99
CA GLY A 85 27.66 19.00 1.33
C GLY A 85 28.96 18.25 1.49
N ARG A 86 29.58 17.86 0.37
CA ARG A 86 31.02 18.06 0.25
C ARG A 86 31.28 19.57 0.20
N LYS A 87 31.41 20.20 1.38
CA LYS A 87 32.24 21.40 1.46
C LYS A 87 33.68 20.92 1.28
N GLN A 88 34.23 21.21 0.09
CA GLN A 88 35.65 21.14 -0.18
C GLN A 88 36.41 21.94 0.89
N SER A 89 37.59 21.39 1.19
CA SER A 89 38.66 21.85 2.08
C SER A 89 39.03 23.33 1.95
#